data_AF-A0A2M9ZKI5-F1
#
_entry.id   AF-A0A2M9ZKI5-F1
#
_cell.length_a   1.000
_cell.length_b   1.000
_cell.length_c   1.000
_cell.angle_alpha   90.00
_cell.angle_beta   90.00
_cell.angle_gamma   90.00
#
_symmetry.space_group_name_H-M   'P 1'
#
loop_
_entity.id
_entity.type
_entity.pdbx_description
1 polymer ?
#
loop_
_entity_poly.entity_id
_entity_poly.type
_entity_poly.pdbx_seq_one_letter_code
_entity_poly.pdbx_strand_id
1 'polypeptide(L)'
;MTSYRQGLRFTSLFCLLSFFSAGVFGNSVMDLEFLKAVKEGNIGKVTDLLSKGANVDSKDSEGRTALMLAEGADVVELLIKNGANLNAQDNEGNSVLFFRIQPLLKVKVPDMDDLAESKRLIESGAELEYKARKGDDQHTVSILNLAIRNQNLPLVKFLVENGANPNHDPGGLDEYPLFLAVGAAGAPANIGIAEFLLASGAKPVFTSRLKEQPGARGTKQVGARNAFHYATESRAADYKIFELLAKVGTDINHRDAEGKTPLMEAIQRDNIIAAEALISLGADLNLSDNEGKTALDMAKAAKLQSIEKKISEKLFPKDPNSP
;
A
#
# COMPACT_ATOMS: atom_id res chain seq x y z
N MET A 1 -60.37 -2.26 -2.04
CA MET A 1 -60.70 -1.17 -2.97
C MET A 1 -60.66 0.13 -2.20
N THR A 2 -59.51 0.79 -2.20
CA THR A 2 -59.31 2.08 -1.52
C THR A 2 -58.53 2.97 -2.48
N SER A 3 -59.20 4.03 -2.87
CA SER A 3 -58.85 5.00 -3.91
C SER A 3 -57.65 5.84 -3.48
N TYR A 4 -56.55 5.78 -4.26
CA TYR A 4 -55.49 6.77 -4.19
C TYR A 4 -55.91 8.01 -4.98
N ARG A 5 -56.20 9.10 -4.27
CA ARG A 5 -56.36 10.44 -4.85
C ARG A 5 -55.01 10.92 -5.36
N GLN A 6 -54.95 11.21 -6.67
CA GLN A 6 -53.90 12.02 -7.26
C GLN A 6 -53.99 13.46 -6.72
N GLY A 7 -52.89 13.97 -6.19
CA GLY A 7 -52.71 15.37 -5.85
C GLY A 7 -51.43 15.87 -6.52
N LEU A 8 -51.60 16.55 -7.65
CA LEU A 8 -50.57 17.37 -8.28
C LEU A 8 -49.95 18.31 -7.24
N ARG A 9 -48.62 18.30 -7.11
CA ARG A 9 -47.87 19.44 -6.56
C ARG A 9 -46.78 19.85 -7.54
N PHE A 10 -46.96 21.08 -7.99
CA PHE A 10 -46.17 21.90 -8.89
C PHE A 10 -44.65 21.67 -8.83
N THR A 11 -44.11 21.30 -9.97
CA THR A 11 -42.71 21.41 -10.35
C THR A 11 -42.32 22.89 -10.48
N SER A 12 -41.41 23.39 -9.64
CA SER A 12 -40.61 24.57 -9.98
C SER A 12 -39.37 24.09 -10.73
N LEU A 13 -39.51 24.14 -12.05
CA LEU A 13 -38.48 23.95 -13.06
C LEU A 13 -37.56 25.18 -13.02
N PHE A 14 -36.41 25.11 -12.34
CA PHE A 14 -35.34 26.08 -12.60
C PHE A 14 -34.53 25.57 -13.78
N CYS A 15 -34.93 26.05 -14.97
CA CYS A 15 -34.10 26.00 -16.17
C CYS A 15 -32.83 26.83 -15.94
N LEU A 16 -31.69 26.16 -15.83
CA LEU A 16 -30.43 26.72 -16.31
C LEU A 16 -29.96 25.85 -17.47
N LEU A 17 -30.26 26.35 -18.65
CA LEU A 17 -29.86 25.81 -19.94
C LEU A 17 -28.34 25.84 -20.09
N SER A 18 -27.78 24.65 -20.24
CA SER A 18 -26.80 24.24 -21.25
C SER A 18 -25.52 25.08 -21.45
N PHE A 19 -24.38 24.47 -21.14
CA PHE A 19 -23.46 24.06 -22.20
C PHE A 19 -23.02 22.61 -21.95
N PHE A 20 -23.66 21.69 -22.66
CA PHE A 20 -23.03 20.44 -23.06
C PHE A 20 -21.95 20.83 -24.08
N SER A 21 -20.69 20.98 -23.68
CA SER A 21 -19.61 20.88 -24.67
C SER A 21 -19.28 19.41 -24.81
N ALA A 22 -19.79 18.84 -25.89
CA ALA A 22 -19.32 17.58 -26.44
C ALA A 22 -17.78 17.53 -26.43
N GLY A 23 -17.24 16.35 -26.18
CA GLY A 23 -15.82 16.08 -26.19
C GLY A 23 -15.10 16.58 -27.45
N VAL A 24 -13.77 16.70 -27.28
CA VAL A 24 -12.74 17.21 -28.20
C VAL A 24 -12.37 18.66 -27.88
N PHE A 25 -11.56 18.86 -26.83
CA PHE A 25 -10.65 20.00 -26.79
C PHE A 25 -9.29 19.52 -27.30
N GLY A 26 -9.04 19.73 -28.59
CA GLY A 26 -7.67 19.84 -29.05
C GLY A 26 -7.04 21.03 -28.34
N ASN A 27 -5.83 20.86 -27.79
CA ASN A 27 -5.08 21.93 -27.14
C ASN A 27 -5.14 23.21 -27.98
N SER A 28 -5.70 24.27 -27.43
CA SER A 28 -5.69 25.56 -28.11
C SER A 28 -4.24 26.07 -28.21
N VAL A 29 -3.95 26.97 -29.15
CA VAL A 29 -2.64 27.64 -29.21
C VAL A 29 -2.29 28.28 -27.85
N MET A 30 -3.31 28.78 -27.15
CA MET A 30 -3.18 29.35 -25.81
C MET A 30 -2.78 28.30 -24.76
N ASP A 31 -3.37 27.10 -24.78
CA ASP A 31 -3.02 26.03 -23.85
C ASP A 31 -1.60 25.51 -24.09
N LEU A 32 -1.17 25.42 -25.35
CA LEU A 32 0.23 25.08 -25.68
C LEU A 32 1.21 26.14 -25.18
N GLU A 33 0.89 27.42 -25.36
CA GLU A 33 1.70 28.53 -24.87
C GLU A 33 1.73 28.59 -23.34
N PHE A 34 0.60 28.28 -22.70
CA PHE A 34 0.46 28.18 -21.25
C PHE A 34 1.33 27.05 -20.69
N LEU A 35 1.21 25.84 -21.24
CA LEU A 35 2.05 24.72 -20.83
C LEU A 35 3.54 24.99 -21.02
N LYS A 36 3.91 25.69 -22.10
CA LYS A 36 5.30 26.12 -22.30
C LYS A 36 5.75 27.11 -21.22
N ALA A 37 4.95 28.13 -20.91
CA ALA A 37 5.26 29.09 -19.86
C ALA A 37 5.39 28.46 -18.47
N VAL A 38 4.55 27.45 -18.18
CA VAL A 38 4.59 26.67 -16.94
C VAL A 38 5.86 25.84 -16.83
N LYS A 39 6.27 25.15 -17.91
CA LYS A 39 7.54 24.38 -17.97
C LYS A 39 8.77 25.28 -17.84
N GLU A 40 8.69 26.52 -18.31
CA GLU A 40 9.79 27.49 -18.23
C GLU A 40 9.86 28.21 -16.87
N GLY A 41 8.91 27.96 -15.95
CA GLY A 41 8.82 28.69 -14.68
C GLY A 41 8.49 30.18 -14.83
N ASN A 42 7.90 30.59 -15.97
CA ASN A 42 7.66 32.00 -16.28
C ASN A 42 6.37 32.50 -15.61
N ILE A 43 6.45 32.80 -14.32
CA ILE A 43 5.30 33.21 -13.48
C ILE A 43 4.48 34.37 -14.07
N GLY A 44 5.15 35.37 -14.67
CA GLY A 44 4.48 36.52 -15.28
C GLY A 44 3.62 36.11 -16.48
N LYS A 45 4.15 35.25 -17.35
CA LYS A 45 3.42 34.73 -18.51
C LYS A 45 2.32 33.75 -18.12
N VAL A 46 2.56 32.90 -17.12
CA VAL A 46 1.54 32.00 -16.54
C VAL A 46 0.37 32.83 -16.00
N THR A 47 0.64 33.91 -15.26
CA THR A 47 -0.37 34.81 -14.71
C THR A 47 -1.21 35.48 -15.82
N ASP A 48 -0.54 36.03 -16.84
CA ASP A 48 -1.22 36.68 -17.97
C ASP A 48 -2.12 35.69 -18.73
N LEU A 49 -1.63 34.48 -19.00
CA LEU A 49 -2.40 33.46 -19.73
C LEU A 49 -3.60 32.94 -18.92
N LEU A 50 -3.46 32.72 -17.62
CA LEU A 50 -4.60 32.38 -16.75
C LEU A 50 -5.65 33.50 -16.76
N SER A 51 -5.23 34.77 -16.72
CA SER A 51 -6.16 35.91 -16.79
C SER A 51 -6.91 36.01 -18.13
N LYS A 52 -6.33 35.47 -19.20
CA LYS A 52 -6.94 35.37 -20.54
C LYS A 52 -7.82 34.13 -20.73
N GLY A 53 -7.95 33.30 -19.69
CA GLY A 53 -8.80 32.11 -19.70
C GLY A 53 -8.10 30.84 -20.17
N ALA A 54 -6.77 30.76 -20.12
CA ALA A 54 -6.05 29.50 -20.30
C ALA A 54 -6.56 28.46 -19.29
N ASN A 55 -6.75 27.22 -19.73
CA ASN A 55 -7.23 26.18 -18.84
C ASN A 55 -6.12 25.77 -17.86
N VAL A 56 -6.34 25.98 -16.55
CA VAL A 56 -5.38 25.62 -15.49
C VAL A 56 -5.01 24.14 -15.49
N ASP A 57 -5.92 23.27 -15.95
CA ASP A 57 -5.73 21.83 -16.07
C ASP A 57 -5.34 21.38 -17.49
N SER A 58 -4.81 22.29 -18.32
CA SER A 58 -4.28 21.95 -19.64
C SER A 58 -3.33 20.76 -19.57
N LYS A 59 -3.35 19.91 -20.59
CA LYS A 59 -2.55 18.68 -20.65
C LYS A 59 -1.64 18.63 -21.86
N ASP A 60 -0.45 18.07 -21.70
CA ASP A 60 0.40 17.74 -22.84
C ASP A 60 0.02 16.39 -23.48
N SER A 61 0.79 15.94 -24.47
CA SER A 61 0.55 14.69 -25.20
C SER A 61 0.64 13.43 -24.33
N GLU A 62 1.29 13.50 -23.17
CA GLU A 62 1.41 12.39 -22.20
C GLU A 62 0.29 12.45 -21.16
N GLY A 63 -0.64 13.40 -21.27
CA GLY A 63 -1.74 13.60 -20.34
C GLY A 63 -1.32 14.33 -19.05
N ARG A 64 -0.07 14.82 -18.97
CA ARG A 64 0.42 15.54 -17.80
C ARG A 64 -0.22 16.91 -17.72
N THR A 65 -0.77 17.27 -16.56
CA THR A 65 -1.37 18.59 -16.34
C THR A 65 -0.29 19.67 -16.22
N ALA A 66 -0.69 20.94 -16.37
CA ALA A 66 0.16 22.08 -16.07
C ALA A 66 0.83 21.95 -14.69
N LEU A 67 0.07 21.53 -13.66
CA LEU A 67 0.61 21.36 -12.31
C LEU A 67 1.71 20.28 -12.23
N MET A 68 1.59 19.18 -12.98
CA MET A 68 2.64 18.15 -13.05
C MET A 68 3.93 18.66 -13.72
N LEU A 69 3.76 19.54 -14.71
CA LEU A 69 4.82 20.10 -15.54
C LEU A 69 5.49 21.34 -14.93
N ALA A 70 4.91 21.91 -13.87
CA ALA A 70 5.35 23.17 -13.30
C ALA A 70 6.76 23.08 -12.73
N GLU A 71 7.60 24.03 -13.15
CA GLU A 71 8.89 24.32 -12.54
C GLU A 71 8.79 25.64 -11.74
N GLY A 72 9.35 25.66 -10.54
CA GLY A 72 9.29 26.81 -9.64
C GLY A 72 8.13 26.76 -8.64
N ALA A 73 8.45 27.01 -7.36
CA ALA A 73 7.48 26.97 -6.26
C ALA A 73 6.36 28.01 -6.42
N ASP A 74 6.69 29.18 -6.98
CA ASP A 74 5.75 30.26 -7.26
C ASP A 74 4.72 29.89 -8.33
N VAL A 75 5.14 29.19 -9.39
CA VAL A 75 4.23 28.67 -10.42
C VAL A 75 3.32 27.60 -9.84
N VAL A 76 3.85 26.67 -9.03
CA VAL A 76 3.06 25.64 -8.35
C VAL A 76 2.00 26.28 -7.44
N GLU A 77 2.39 27.24 -6.61
CA GLU A 77 1.48 27.97 -5.72
C GLU A 77 0.40 28.72 -6.50
N LEU A 78 0.76 29.37 -7.62
CA LEU A 78 -0.19 30.07 -8.47
C LEU A 78 -1.21 29.10 -9.08
N LEU A 79 -0.78 27.95 -9.57
CA LEU A 79 -1.67 26.94 -10.16
C LEU A 79 -2.64 26.38 -9.11
N ILE A 80 -2.15 26.04 -7.90
CA ILE A 80 -3.00 25.59 -6.79
C ILE A 80 -4.04 26.67 -6.44
N LYS A 81 -3.63 27.94 -6.33
CA LYS A 81 -4.53 29.06 -6.03
C LYS A 81 -5.60 29.27 -7.11
N ASN A 82 -5.31 28.91 -8.36
CA ASN A 82 -6.26 28.96 -9.48
C ASN A 82 -7.07 27.67 -9.64
N GLY A 83 -7.04 26.76 -8.66
CA GLY A 83 -7.90 25.57 -8.63
C GLY A 83 -7.42 24.42 -9.50
N ALA A 84 -6.12 24.32 -9.78
CA ALA A 84 -5.56 23.15 -10.46
C ALA A 84 -5.95 21.84 -9.76
N ASN A 85 -6.33 20.84 -10.53
CA ASN A 85 -6.69 19.53 -10.00
C ASN A 85 -5.44 18.75 -9.55
N LEU A 86 -5.21 18.70 -8.23
CA LEU A 86 -4.08 18.01 -7.61
C LEU A 86 -4.09 16.48 -7.84
N ASN A 87 -5.26 15.90 -8.08
CA ASN A 87 -5.45 14.45 -8.18
C ASN A 87 -5.67 13.99 -9.63
N ALA A 88 -5.48 14.88 -10.60
CA ALA A 88 -5.41 14.49 -11.99
C ALA A 88 -4.28 13.47 -12.21
N GLN A 89 -4.45 12.59 -13.19
CA GLN A 89 -3.46 11.59 -13.57
C GLN A 89 -3.08 11.75 -15.05
N ASP A 90 -1.80 11.49 -15.33
CA ASP A 90 -1.29 11.35 -16.68
C ASP A 90 -1.72 10.03 -17.33
N ASN A 91 -1.22 9.74 -18.54
CA ASN A 91 -1.56 8.52 -19.26
C ASN A 91 -1.01 7.24 -18.59
N GLU A 92 -0.04 7.36 -17.68
CA GLU A 92 0.53 6.27 -16.88
C GLU A 92 -0.14 6.14 -15.49
N GLY A 93 -1.04 7.06 -15.15
CA GLY A 93 -1.72 7.08 -13.85
C GLY A 93 -0.96 7.83 -12.76
N ASN A 94 0.11 8.56 -13.08
CA ASN A 94 0.90 9.31 -12.12
C ASN A 94 0.21 10.63 -11.73
N SER A 95 0.19 10.95 -10.44
CA SER A 95 -0.26 12.24 -9.91
C SER A 95 0.88 13.24 -9.77
N VAL A 96 0.58 14.53 -9.53
CA VAL A 96 1.63 15.52 -9.20
C VAL A 96 2.44 15.10 -7.97
N LEU A 97 1.78 14.55 -6.95
CA LEU A 97 2.46 14.10 -5.74
C LEU A 97 3.42 12.96 -6.04
N PHE A 98 3.05 12.02 -6.91
CA PHE A 98 3.99 10.98 -7.35
C PHE A 98 5.22 11.57 -8.04
N PHE A 99 5.07 12.53 -8.95
CA PHE A 99 6.21 13.18 -9.61
C PHE A 99 7.16 13.87 -8.62
N ARG A 100 6.65 14.42 -7.51
CA ARG A 100 7.49 15.04 -6.47
C ARG A 100 8.17 14.02 -5.57
N ILE A 101 7.51 12.89 -5.29
CA ILE A 101 8.06 11.85 -4.41
C ILE A 101 9.00 10.90 -5.15
N GLN A 102 8.77 10.63 -6.44
CA GLN A 102 9.53 9.63 -7.21
C GLN A 102 11.06 9.83 -7.16
N PRO A 103 11.60 11.06 -7.30
CA PRO A 103 13.05 11.28 -7.16
C PRO A 103 13.57 10.94 -5.77
N LEU A 104 12.76 11.17 -4.72
CA LEU A 104 13.11 10.98 -3.31
C LEU A 104 13.15 9.50 -2.91
N LEU A 105 12.46 8.62 -3.64
CA LEU A 105 12.45 7.18 -3.37
C LEU A 105 13.87 6.58 -3.32
N LYS A 106 14.79 7.10 -4.15
CA LYS A 106 16.19 6.64 -4.25
C LYS A 106 17.15 7.38 -3.31
N VAL A 107 16.70 8.47 -2.69
CA VAL A 107 17.50 9.27 -1.77
C VAL A 107 17.45 8.63 -0.39
N LYS A 108 18.60 8.33 0.20
CA LYS A 108 18.68 7.60 1.48
C LYS A 108 18.06 8.38 2.65
N VAL A 109 18.24 9.70 2.64
CA VAL A 109 17.70 10.63 3.65
C VAL A 109 17.30 11.90 2.90
N PRO A 110 16.04 12.04 2.46
CA PRO A 110 15.55 13.33 1.95
C PRO A 110 15.58 14.35 3.09
N ASP A 111 16.00 15.59 2.81
CA ASP A 111 15.92 16.66 3.79
C ASP A 111 14.50 17.26 3.85
N MET A 112 14.27 18.17 4.80
CA MET A 112 12.96 18.80 4.96
C MET A 112 12.61 19.74 3.80
N ASP A 113 13.61 20.27 3.10
CA ASP A 113 13.42 21.17 1.97
C ASP A 113 12.94 20.37 0.74
N ASP A 114 13.50 19.17 0.52
CA ASP A 114 13.07 18.19 -0.49
C ASP A 114 11.58 17.82 -0.34
N LEU A 115 11.09 17.72 0.91
CA LEU A 115 9.72 17.32 1.23
C LEU A 115 8.74 18.50 1.32
N ALA A 116 9.22 19.74 1.34
CA ALA A 116 8.40 20.93 1.61
C ALA A 116 7.29 21.12 0.57
N GLU A 117 7.60 20.95 -0.72
CA GLU A 117 6.59 21.05 -1.79
C GLU A 117 5.57 19.91 -1.71
N SER A 118 6.04 18.68 -1.50
CA SER A 118 5.16 17.51 -1.33
C SER A 118 4.21 17.70 -0.15
N LYS A 119 4.70 18.26 0.97
CA LYS A 119 3.88 18.58 2.15
C LYS A 119 2.80 19.60 1.83
N ARG A 120 3.15 20.69 1.12
CA ARG A 120 2.17 21.70 0.68
C ARG A 120 1.11 21.12 -0.23
N LEU A 121 1.49 20.22 -1.16
CA LEU A 121 0.54 19.53 -2.04
C LEU A 121 -0.45 18.69 -1.23
N ILE A 122 0.04 17.91 -0.25
CA ILE A 122 -0.82 17.09 0.62
C ILE A 122 -1.76 17.98 1.45
N GLU A 123 -1.24 19.06 2.06
CA GLU A 123 -2.04 20.05 2.81
C GLU A 123 -3.08 20.75 1.92
N SER A 124 -2.82 20.83 0.61
CA SER A 124 -3.74 21.39 -0.39
C SER A 124 -4.71 20.36 -0.98
N GLY A 125 -4.69 19.10 -0.50
CA GLY A 125 -5.63 18.05 -0.88
C GLY A 125 -5.13 17.05 -1.93
N ALA A 126 -3.81 16.98 -2.18
CA ALA A 126 -3.24 15.90 -2.98
C ALA A 126 -3.38 14.55 -2.25
N GLU A 127 -3.94 13.56 -2.93
CA GLU A 127 -4.17 12.22 -2.40
C GLU A 127 -2.89 11.38 -2.43
N LEU A 128 -2.62 10.68 -1.33
CA LEU A 128 -1.47 9.79 -1.15
C LEU A 128 -1.67 8.42 -1.80
N GLU A 129 -2.93 7.99 -1.89
CA GLU A 129 -3.33 6.73 -2.50
C GLU A 129 -3.94 7.02 -3.87
N TYR A 130 -3.42 6.41 -4.93
CA TYR A 130 -3.98 6.55 -6.26
C TYR A 130 -3.94 5.22 -7.03
N LYS A 131 -4.85 5.11 -8.01
CA LYS A 131 -4.88 3.95 -8.91
C LYS A 131 -4.02 4.27 -10.12
N ALA A 132 -2.79 3.76 -10.18
CA ALA A 132 -2.00 3.85 -11.40
C ALA A 132 -2.75 3.16 -12.56
N ARG A 133 -2.60 3.65 -13.78
CA ARG A 133 -3.27 3.10 -14.96
C ARG A 133 -2.29 2.27 -15.76
N LYS A 134 -2.60 0.99 -16.00
CA LYS A 134 -2.30 0.33 -17.28
C LYS A 134 -3.10 -0.96 -17.49
N GLY A 135 -3.78 -1.08 -18.64
CA GLY A 135 -4.34 -2.34 -19.14
C GLY A 135 -5.49 -2.95 -18.34
N ASP A 136 -5.92 -4.15 -18.72
CA ASP A 136 -6.94 -4.94 -18.02
C ASP A 136 -6.51 -5.30 -16.57
N ASP A 137 -5.20 -5.20 -16.27
CA ASP A 137 -4.60 -5.43 -14.96
C ASP A 137 -4.35 -4.10 -14.23
N GLN A 138 -5.43 -3.48 -13.74
CA GLN A 138 -5.40 -2.28 -12.91
C GLN A 138 -4.74 -2.56 -11.53
N HIS A 139 -3.43 -2.43 -11.43
CA HIS A 139 -2.75 -2.48 -10.13
C HIS A 139 -2.74 -1.10 -9.47
N THR A 140 -3.39 -0.99 -8.31
CA THR A 140 -3.26 0.19 -7.44
C THR A 140 -1.81 0.31 -6.97
N VAL A 141 -1.23 1.52 -7.03
CA VAL A 141 0.13 1.79 -6.55
C VAL A 141 0.04 2.83 -5.45
N SER A 142 0.34 2.43 -4.23
CA SER A 142 0.46 3.34 -3.09
C SER A 142 1.87 3.95 -3.04
N ILE A 143 1.98 5.27 -2.88
CA ILE A 143 3.29 5.93 -2.66
C ILE A 143 3.95 5.38 -1.38
N LEU A 144 3.15 5.02 -0.38
CA LEU A 144 3.61 4.38 0.84
C LEU A 144 4.28 3.03 0.56
N ASN A 145 3.64 2.18 -0.24
CA ASN A 145 4.23 0.89 -0.62
C ASN A 145 5.53 1.05 -1.41
N LEU A 146 5.60 2.03 -2.30
CA LEU A 146 6.84 2.33 -3.02
C LEU A 146 7.95 2.76 -2.05
N ALA A 147 7.65 3.61 -1.08
CA ALA A 147 8.61 3.99 -0.04
C ALA A 147 9.10 2.78 0.79
N ILE A 148 8.18 1.87 1.13
CA ILE A 148 8.49 0.62 1.86
C ILE A 148 9.39 -0.29 1.02
N ARG A 149 9.06 -0.51 -0.26
CA ARG A 149 9.86 -1.33 -1.18
C ARG A 149 11.28 -0.78 -1.38
N ASN A 150 11.43 0.54 -1.34
CA ASN A 150 12.73 1.21 -1.39
C ASN A 150 13.42 1.29 -0.01
N GLN A 151 12.86 0.67 1.03
CA GLN A 151 13.39 0.67 2.40
C GLN A 151 13.63 2.08 2.96
N ASN A 152 12.84 3.06 2.50
CA ASN A 152 13.02 4.47 2.84
C ASN A 152 12.18 4.84 4.07
N LEU A 153 12.70 4.53 5.25
CA LEU A 153 12.02 4.82 6.52
C LEU A 153 11.65 6.31 6.70
N PRO A 154 12.52 7.30 6.42
CA PRO A 154 12.14 8.72 6.51
C PRO A 154 10.92 9.07 5.66
N LEU A 155 10.87 8.58 4.42
CA LEU A 155 9.75 8.84 3.53
C LEU A 155 8.48 8.10 3.99
N VAL A 156 8.60 6.87 4.49
CA VAL A 156 7.46 6.15 5.12
C VAL A 156 6.89 6.97 6.27
N LYS A 157 7.74 7.50 7.15
CA LYS A 157 7.32 8.35 8.28
C LYS A 157 6.58 9.58 7.79
N PHE A 158 7.20 10.32 6.86
CA PHE A 158 6.58 11.50 6.26
C PHE A 158 5.19 11.20 5.70
N LEU A 159 5.04 10.15 4.89
CA LEU A 159 3.76 9.83 4.25
C LEU A 159 2.67 9.48 5.28
N VAL A 160 2.98 8.63 6.27
CA VAL A 160 2.01 8.22 7.31
C VAL A 160 1.65 9.38 8.22
N GLU A 161 2.63 10.20 8.63
CA GLU A 161 2.41 11.41 9.44
C GLU A 161 1.56 12.46 8.71
N ASN A 162 1.55 12.44 7.37
CA ASN A 162 0.73 13.30 6.53
C ASN A 162 -0.54 12.59 5.98
N GLY A 163 -0.94 11.46 6.57
CA GLY A 163 -2.26 10.86 6.34
C GLY A 163 -2.31 9.64 5.42
N ALA A 164 -1.17 9.08 5.01
CA ALA A 164 -1.15 7.80 4.29
C ALA A 164 -1.71 6.70 5.20
N ASN A 165 -2.58 5.84 4.66
CA ASN A 165 -3.23 4.82 5.47
C ASN A 165 -2.30 3.61 5.63
N PRO A 166 -1.78 3.32 6.84
CA PRO A 166 -0.89 2.16 7.06
C PRO A 166 -1.62 0.81 6.93
N ASN A 167 -2.95 0.84 6.79
CA ASN A 167 -3.82 -0.29 6.51
C ASN A 167 -4.45 -0.22 5.10
N HIS A 168 -3.87 0.54 4.18
CA HIS A 168 -4.36 0.59 2.81
C HIS A 168 -4.35 -0.83 2.22
N ASP A 169 -5.53 -1.31 1.80
CA ASP A 169 -5.70 -2.57 1.07
C ASP A 169 -6.01 -2.24 -0.39
N PRO A 170 -4.98 -2.19 -1.26
CA PRO A 170 -5.16 -1.88 -2.68
C PRO A 170 -5.82 -3.01 -3.48
N GLY A 171 -6.18 -4.13 -2.85
CA GLY A 171 -6.86 -5.25 -3.49
C GLY A 171 -5.98 -6.46 -3.81
N GLY A 172 -4.67 -6.39 -3.56
CA GLY A 172 -3.70 -7.47 -3.73
C GLY A 172 -2.80 -7.66 -2.50
N LEU A 173 -2.45 -8.91 -2.19
CA LEU A 173 -1.64 -9.26 -1.02
C LEU A 173 -0.25 -8.61 -1.01
N ASP A 174 0.33 -8.42 -2.20
CA ASP A 174 1.70 -7.93 -2.38
C ASP A 174 1.83 -6.43 -2.10
N GLU A 175 0.77 -5.79 -1.63
CA GLU A 175 0.64 -4.35 -1.54
C GLU A 175 0.01 -3.90 -0.21
N TYR A 176 -0.05 -4.77 0.82
CA TYR A 176 -0.43 -4.33 2.16
C TYR A 176 0.81 -3.79 2.91
N PRO A 177 0.81 -2.54 3.42
CA PRO A 177 2.02 -1.86 3.90
C PRO A 177 2.82 -2.65 4.95
N LEU A 178 2.15 -3.13 6.00
CA LEU A 178 2.83 -3.88 7.05
C LEU A 178 3.39 -5.21 6.54
N PHE A 179 2.68 -5.90 5.64
CA PHE A 179 3.13 -7.19 5.14
C PHE A 179 4.34 -7.06 4.24
N LEU A 180 4.39 -6.02 3.41
CA LEU A 180 5.60 -5.64 2.69
C LEU A 180 6.77 -5.39 3.65
N ALA A 181 6.54 -4.66 4.75
CA ALA A 181 7.58 -4.33 5.71
C ALA A 181 8.12 -5.55 6.48
N VAL A 182 7.31 -6.57 6.74
CA VAL A 182 7.75 -7.81 7.42
C VAL A 182 8.37 -8.85 6.47
N GLY A 183 8.46 -8.54 5.17
CA GLY A 183 9.16 -9.37 4.18
C GLY A 183 8.27 -10.24 3.28
N ALA A 184 7.00 -9.88 3.09
CA ALA A 184 6.13 -10.53 2.10
C ALA A 184 6.63 -10.33 0.66
N ALA A 185 6.19 -11.21 -0.25
CA ALA A 185 6.47 -11.10 -1.69
C ALA A 185 7.97 -11.04 -2.05
N GLY A 186 8.82 -11.66 -1.23
CA GLY A 186 10.27 -11.74 -1.45
C GLY A 186 11.05 -10.47 -1.12
N ALA A 187 10.41 -9.43 -0.56
CA ALA A 187 11.12 -8.25 -0.08
C ALA A 187 11.92 -8.56 1.21
N PRO A 188 13.09 -7.96 1.41
CA PRO A 188 13.77 -8.00 2.71
C PRO A 188 12.91 -7.33 3.79
N ALA A 189 12.80 -7.96 4.96
CA ALA A 189 12.11 -7.35 6.10
C ALA A 189 12.85 -6.10 6.57
N ASN A 190 12.11 -5.04 6.90
CA ASN A 190 12.64 -3.81 7.48
C ASN A 190 11.97 -3.56 8.83
N ILE A 191 12.69 -3.91 9.91
CA ILE A 191 12.18 -3.84 11.28
C ILE A 191 11.78 -2.41 11.65
N GLY A 192 12.56 -1.40 11.26
CA GLY A 192 12.27 -0.01 11.60
C GLY A 192 10.98 0.51 10.94
N ILE A 193 10.73 0.09 9.69
CA ILE A 193 9.48 0.38 8.99
C ILE A 193 8.32 -0.38 9.64
N ALA A 194 8.49 -1.68 9.91
CA ALA A 194 7.45 -2.50 10.54
C ALA A 194 7.06 -1.96 11.94
N GLU A 195 8.05 -1.60 12.76
CA GLU A 195 7.84 -1.02 14.10
C GLU A 195 7.07 0.30 14.00
N PHE A 196 7.47 1.18 13.09
CA PHE A 196 6.78 2.46 12.88
C PHE A 196 5.34 2.27 12.38
N LEU A 197 5.10 1.37 11.42
CA LEU A 197 3.76 1.09 10.90
C LEU A 197 2.86 0.53 12.01
N LEU A 198 3.35 -0.43 12.82
CA LEU A 198 2.62 -0.97 13.96
C LEU A 198 2.29 0.11 15.00
N ALA A 199 3.26 0.97 15.33
CA ALA A 199 3.03 2.12 16.21
C ALA A 199 2.01 3.12 15.63
N SER A 200 1.89 3.17 14.30
CA SER A 200 0.93 4.01 13.57
C SER A 200 -0.43 3.31 13.34
N GLY A 201 -0.69 2.18 14.00
CA GLY A 201 -1.98 1.49 13.93
C GLY A 201 -2.13 0.54 12.75
N ALA A 202 -1.04 0.11 12.11
CA ALA A 202 -1.08 -0.98 11.15
C ALA A 202 -1.54 -2.28 11.82
N LYS A 203 -2.46 -2.98 11.17
CA LYS A 203 -3.04 -4.24 11.66
C LYS A 203 -2.15 -5.41 11.25
N PRO A 204 -1.68 -6.24 12.19
CA PRO A 204 -0.88 -7.41 11.88
C PRO A 204 -1.71 -8.58 11.37
N VAL A 205 -3.00 -8.40 11.13
CA VAL A 205 -3.90 -9.39 10.53
C VAL A 205 -4.58 -8.75 9.34
N PHE A 206 -4.75 -9.52 8.27
CA PHE A 206 -5.49 -9.02 7.12
C PHE A 206 -6.98 -8.96 7.48
N THR A 207 -7.62 -7.81 7.24
CA THR A 207 -9.01 -7.62 7.65
C THR A 207 -10.03 -7.89 6.54
N SER A 208 -9.62 -7.91 5.28
CA SER A 208 -10.53 -8.25 4.18
C SER A 208 -10.65 -9.77 4.10
N ARG A 209 -11.85 -10.26 4.44
CA ARG A 209 -12.18 -11.69 4.48
C ARG A 209 -11.88 -12.34 3.12
N LEU A 210 -11.03 -13.37 3.14
CA LEU A 210 -10.98 -14.51 2.22
C LEU A 210 -11.48 -14.21 0.79
N LYS A 211 -10.70 -13.46 0.01
CA LYS A 211 -10.91 -13.39 -1.44
C LYS A 211 -10.28 -14.63 -2.07
N GLU A 212 -10.98 -15.33 -2.95
CA GLU A 212 -10.37 -16.38 -3.76
C GLU A 212 -9.56 -15.74 -4.89
N GLN A 213 -8.26 -15.97 -4.92
CA GLN A 213 -7.39 -15.52 -6.00
C GLN A 213 -6.93 -16.74 -6.81
N PRO A 214 -7.13 -16.75 -8.15
CA PRO A 214 -6.60 -17.80 -9.00
C PRO A 214 -5.07 -17.80 -8.98
N GLY A 215 -4.47 -18.96 -8.76
CA GLY A 215 -3.03 -19.18 -8.83
C GLY A 215 -2.69 -20.41 -9.68
N ALA A 216 -1.41 -20.59 -10.01
CA ALA A 216 -0.92 -21.67 -10.88
C ALA A 216 -1.23 -23.11 -10.39
N ARG A 217 -1.73 -23.26 -9.15
CA ARG A 217 -2.12 -24.56 -8.54
C ARG A 217 -3.55 -24.55 -7.97
N GLY A 218 -4.41 -23.63 -8.38
CA GLY A 218 -5.80 -23.51 -7.90
C GLY A 218 -6.12 -22.16 -7.25
N THR A 219 -7.27 -22.04 -6.60
CA THR A 219 -7.69 -20.82 -5.88
C THR A 219 -7.03 -20.75 -4.51
N LYS A 220 -6.28 -19.66 -4.22
CA LYS A 220 -5.74 -19.36 -2.90
C LYS A 220 -6.64 -18.35 -2.19
N GLN A 221 -6.98 -18.59 -0.93
CA GLN A 221 -7.68 -17.58 -0.13
C GLN A 221 -6.70 -16.50 0.35
N VAL A 222 -6.97 -15.27 -0.07
CA VAL A 222 -6.34 -14.03 0.33
C VAL A 222 -7.07 -13.55 1.59
N GLY A 223 -6.40 -13.55 2.74
CA GLY A 223 -6.90 -12.88 3.95
C GLY A 223 -7.18 -13.73 5.19
N ALA A 224 -6.72 -14.99 5.21
CA ALA A 224 -6.70 -15.81 6.42
C ALA A 224 -5.37 -15.71 7.18
N ARG A 225 -4.39 -15.00 6.63
CA ARG A 225 -3.01 -14.99 7.13
C ARG A 225 -2.75 -13.70 7.89
N ASN A 226 -1.95 -13.80 8.94
CA ASN A 226 -1.46 -12.66 9.71
C ASN A 226 0.02 -12.38 9.39
N ALA A 227 0.59 -11.34 9.99
CA ALA A 227 1.95 -10.89 9.73
C ALA A 227 3.01 -11.97 9.99
N PHE A 228 2.76 -12.87 10.96
CA PHE A 228 3.67 -13.99 11.19
C PHE A 228 3.72 -14.93 10.00
N HIS A 229 2.59 -15.26 9.40
CA HIS A 229 2.58 -16.08 8.18
C HIS A 229 3.40 -15.41 7.07
N TYR A 230 3.20 -14.12 6.82
CA TYR A 230 3.93 -13.38 5.78
C TYR A 230 5.43 -13.28 6.07
N ALA A 231 5.82 -13.09 7.33
CA ALA A 231 7.24 -13.09 7.73
C ALA A 231 7.94 -14.43 7.44
N THR A 232 7.20 -15.53 7.28
CA THR A 232 7.78 -16.86 6.94
C THR A 232 8.07 -17.03 5.44
N GLU A 233 7.55 -16.15 4.57
CA GLU A 233 7.72 -16.29 3.12
C GLU A 233 9.16 -16.08 2.67
N SER A 234 9.85 -15.13 3.31
CA SER A 234 11.25 -14.84 3.03
C SER A 234 12.16 -15.64 3.96
N ARG A 235 13.10 -16.39 3.37
CA ARG A 235 14.19 -17.05 4.12
C ARG A 235 15.25 -16.06 4.63
N ALA A 236 15.21 -14.82 4.14
CA ALA A 236 16.12 -13.75 4.53
C ALA A 236 15.53 -12.83 5.62
N ALA A 237 14.34 -13.13 6.14
CA ALA A 237 13.73 -12.33 7.19
C ALA A 237 14.61 -12.34 8.46
N ASP A 238 14.90 -11.15 9.00
CA ASP A 238 15.57 -11.01 10.29
C ASP A 238 14.65 -11.56 11.39
N TYR A 239 15.15 -12.48 12.21
CA TYR A 239 14.39 -13.14 13.28
C TYR A 239 13.71 -12.14 14.24
N LYS A 240 14.27 -10.94 14.39
CA LYS A 240 13.70 -9.87 15.21
C LYS A 240 12.32 -9.42 14.76
N ILE A 241 11.94 -9.66 13.50
CA ILE A 241 10.58 -9.37 13.04
C ILE A 241 9.54 -10.19 13.81
N PHE A 242 9.88 -11.43 14.17
CA PHE A 242 8.99 -12.30 14.95
C PHE A 242 8.85 -11.79 16.39
N GLU A 243 9.94 -11.33 17.01
CA GLU A 243 9.93 -10.72 18.34
C GLU A 243 9.08 -9.45 18.36
N LEU A 244 9.24 -8.59 17.35
CA LEU A 244 8.43 -7.37 17.20
C LEU A 244 6.93 -7.71 17.10
N LEU A 245 6.56 -8.66 16.23
CA LEU A 245 5.17 -9.07 16.04
C LEU A 245 4.58 -9.69 17.31
N ALA A 246 5.36 -10.49 18.05
CA ALA A 246 4.95 -11.04 19.34
C ALA A 246 4.74 -9.93 20.39
N LYS A 247 5.66 -8.96 20.45
CA LYS A 247 5.61 -7.83 21.40
C LYS A 247 4.35 -6.98 21.23
N VAL A 248 3.87 -6.80 20.01
CA VAL A 248 2.61 -6.06 19.74
C VAL A 248 1.35 -6.92 19.88
N GLY A 249 1.47 -8.16 20.36
CA GLY A 249 0.34 -9.04 20.62
C GLY A 249 -0.26 -9.69 19.37
N THR A 250 0.50 -9.79 18.28
CA THR A 250 0.05 -10.56 17.10
C THR A 250 -0.15 -12.02 17.52
N ASP A 251 -1.27 -12.62 17.12
CA ASP A 251 -1.56 -14.02 17.44
C ASP A 251 -0.58 -14.97 16.73
N ILE A 252 0.39 -15.49 17.48
CA ILE A 252 1.41 -16.43 16.97
C ILE A 252 0.81 -17.75 16.49
N ASN A 253 -0.41 -18.08 16.94
CA ASN A 253 -1.11 -19.32 16.64
C ASN A 253 -2.27 -19.14 15.66
N HIS A 254 -2.36 -17.97 15.02
CA HIS A 254 -3.40 -17.70 14.04
C HIS A 254 -3.45 -18.81 12.99
N ARG A 255 -4.66 -19.24 12.63
CA ARG A 255 -4.85 -20.33 11.66
C ARG A 255 -5.34 -19.76 10.34
N ASP A 256 -4.64 -20.09 9.26
CA ASP A 256 -5.06 -19.71 7.92
C ASP A 256 -6.26 -20.53 7.42
N ALA A 257 -6.60 -20.39 6.14
CA ALA A 257 -7.75 -21.07 5.52
C ALA A 257 -7.60 -22.60 5.49
N GLU A 258 -6.37 -23.10 5.48
CA GLU A 258 -6.04 -24.52 5.55
C GLU A 258 -5.91 -24.98 7.02
N GLY A 259 -6.14 -24.09 7.98
CA GLY A 259 -5.99 -24.34 9.40
C GLY A 259 -4.53 -24.30 9.87
N LYS A 260 -3.59 -23.90 9.01
CA LYS A 260 -2.16 -23.90 9.29
C LYS A 260 -1.79 -22.70 10.15
N THR A 261 -0.88 -22.93 11.09
CA THR A 261 -0.25 -21.86 11.88
C THR A 261 0.98 -21.31 11.16
N PRO A 262 1.51 -20.13 11.56
CA PRO A 262 2.77 -19.63 11.02
C PRO A 262 3.93 -20.63 11.18
N LEU A 263 3.94 -21.42 12.28
CA LEU A 263 4.97 -22.43 12.51
C LEU A 263 4.88 -23.56 11.47
N MET A 264 3.67 -24.05 11.19
CA MET A 264 3.44 -25.05 10.14
C MET A 264 3.88 -24.53 8.78
N GLU A 265 3.55 -23.28 8.46
CA GLU A 265 3.96 -22.66 7.20
C GLU A 265 5.49 -22.53 7.09
N ALA A 266 6.17 -22.11 8.16
CA ALA A 266 7.62 -22.03 8.21
C ALA A 266 8.28 -23.38 7.92
N ILE A 267 7.75 -24.46 8.51
CA ILE A 267 8.25 -25.84 8.31
C ILE A 267 8.01 -26.29 6.86
N GLN A 268 6.81 -26.06 6.32
CA GLN A 268 6.49 -26.44 4.93
C GLN A 268 7.40 -25.72 3.92
N ARG A 269 7.84 -24.51 4.22
CA ARG A 269 8.75 -23.71 3.39
C ARG A 269 10.23 -24.03 3.62
N ASP A 270 10.56 -24.94 4.52
CA ASP A 270 11.93 -25.19 4.96
C ASP A 270 12.62 -23.88 5.39
N ASN A 271 11.89 -23.06 6.18
CA ASN A 271 12.38 -21.83 6.76
C ASN A 271 12.74 -22.08 8.24
N ILE A 272 13.90 -22.72 8.45
CA ILE A 272 14.39 -23.13 9.76
C ILE A 272 14.49 -21.95 10.73
N ILE A 273 14.95 -20.78 10.27
CA ILE A 273 15.09 -19.57 11.10
C ILE A 273 13.73 -19.13 11.63
N ALA A 274 12.73 -19.01 10.76
CA ALA A 274 11.37 -18.64 11.17
C ALA A 274 10.75 -19.69 12.11
N ALA A 275 10.91 -20.98 11.80
CA ALA A 275 10.40 -22.06 12.64
C ALA A 275 11.03 -22.02 14.05
N GLU A 276 12.35 -21.83 14.14
CA GLU A 276 13.05 -21.72 15.42
C GLU A 276 12.64 -20.47 16.21
N ALA A 277 12.43 -19.34 15.54
CA ALA A 277 11.96 -18.11 16.17
C ALA A 277 10.55 -18.31 16.77
N LEU A 278 9.62 -18.86 15.99
CA LEU A 278 8.25 -19.13 16.41
C LEU A 278 8.20 -20.13 17.58
N ILE A 279 9.00 -21.20 17.55
CA ILE A 279 9.13 -22.16 18.66
C ILE A 279 9.67 -21.48 19.93
N SER A 280 10.65 -20.59 19.78
CA SER A 280 11.26 -19.87 20.92
C SER A 280 10.30 -18.85 21.52
N LEU A 281 9.44 -18.26 20.70
CA LEU A 281 8.38 -17.33 21.11
C LEU A 281 7.13 -18.01 21.69
N GLY A 282 7.11 -19.35 21.74
CA GLY A 282 6.03 -20.10 22.39
C GLY A 282 4.83 -20.39 21.50
N ALA A 283 5.03 -20.56 20.18
CA ALA A 283 3.99 -21.11 19.32
C ALA A 283 3.47 -22.46 19.87
N ASP A 284 2.17 -22.67 19.81
CA ASP A 284 1.53 -23.92 20.26
C ASP A 284 1.86 -25.05 19.28
N LEU A 285 2.59 -26.03 19.79
CA LEU A 285 3.11 -27.16 19.03
C LEU A 285 2.06 -28.27 18.83
N ASN A 286 0.92 -28.21 19.52
CA ASN A 286 -0.12 -29.24 19.49
C ASN A 286 -1.24 -28.96 18.49
N LEU A 287 -1.30 -27.75 17.93
CA LEU A 287 -2.29 -27.42 16.92
C LEU A 287 -2.09 -28.29 15.68
N SER A 288 -3.19 -28.59 14.99
CA SER A 288 -3.21 -29.28 13.71
C SER A 288 -3.86 -28.42 12.62
N ASP A 289 -3.45 -28.65 11.38
CA ASP A 289 -4.15 -28.13 10.21
C ASP A 289 -5.52 -28.83 10.03
N ASN A 290 -6.25 -28.46 8.97
CA ASN A 290 -7.56 -29.06 8.66
C ASN A 290 -7.48 -30.53 8.23
N GLU A 291 -6.29 -31.05 7.92
CA GLU A 291 -6.03 -32.47 7.65
C GLU A 291 -5.63 -33.25 8.93
N GLY A 292 -5.53 -32.57 10.07
CA GLY A 292 -5.10 -33.17 11.33
C GLY A 292 -3.58 -33.32 11.48
N LYS A 293 -2.77 -32.70 10.62
CA LYS A 293 -1.31 -32.74 10.71
C LYS A 293 -0.79 -31.66 11.66
N THR A 294 0.06 -32.06 12.61
CA THR A 294 0.74 -31.14 13.52
C THR A 294 2.04 -30.59 12.93
N ALA A 295 2.62 -29.58 13.57
CA ALA A 295 3.96 -29.08 13.21
C ALA A 295 5.04 -30.19 13.26
N LEU A 296 4.93 -31.12 14.21
CA LEU A 296 5.84 -32.26 14.32
C LEU A 296 5.70 -33.22 13.13
N ASP A 297 4.47 -33.52 12.72
CA ASP A 297 4.21 -34.40 11.57
C ASP A 297 4.78 -33.81 10.28
N MET A 298 4.61 -32.49 10.10
CA MET A 298 5.18 -31.77 8.96
C MET A 298 6.71 -31.77 8.99
N ALA A 299 7.34 -31.57 10.16
CA ALA A 299 8.80 -31.60 10.29
C ALA A 299 9.38 -32.97 9.93
N LYS A 300 8.73 -34.06 10.38
CA LYS A 300 9.09 -35.44 10.02
C LYS A 300 8.95 -35.71 8.53
N ALA A 301 7.80 -35.34 7.94
CA ALA A 301 7.55 -35.51 6.51
C ALA A 301 8.56 -34.74 5.64
N ALA A 302 8.93 -33.53 6.07
CA ALA A 302 9.94 -32.70 5.41
C ALA A 302 11.40 -33.08 5.76
N LYS A 303 11.60 -34.04 6.68
CA LYS A 303 12.92 -34.51 7.16
C LYS A 303 13.78 -33.41 7.79
N LEU A 304 13.15 -32.44 8.46
CA LEU A 304 13.83 -31.33 9.14
C LEU A 304 14.25 -31.74 10.55
N GLN A 305 15.32 -32.54 10.64
CA GLN A 305 15.77 -33.19 11.89
C GLN A 305 15.98 -32.21 13.06
N SER A 306 16.52 -31.00 12.79
CA SER A 306 16.74 -29.98 13.83
C SER A 306 15.43 -29.50 14.45
N ILE A 307 14.43 -29.20 13.61
CA ILE A 307 13.11 -28.75 14.05
C ILE A 307 12.34 -29.89 14.72
N GLU A 308 12.38 -31.09 14.13
CA GLU A 308 11.76 -32.30 14.71
C GLU A 308 12.26 -32.54 16.14
N LYS A 309 13.59 -32.52 16.32
CA LYS A 309 14.20 -32.70 17.64
C LYS A 309 13.75 -31.61 18.62
N LYS A 310 13.79 -30.34 18.20
CA LYS A 310 13.43 -29.19 19.06
C LYS A 310 11.96 -29.21 19.49
N ILE A 311 11.05 -29.58 18.59
CA ILE A 311 9.63 -29.76 18.90
C ILE A 311 9.45 -30.95 19.86
N SER A 312 10.09 -32.08 19.57
CA SER A 312 9.99 -33.29 20.40
C SER A 312 10.50 -33.07 21.84
N GLU A 313 11.62 -32.36 22.00
CA GLU A 313 12.17 -32.02 23.33
C GLU A 313 11.25 -31.10 24.14
N LYS A 314 10.50 -30.22 23.48
CA LYS A 314 9.52 -29.34 24.14
C LYS A 314 8.20 -30.03 24.48
N LEU A 315 7.73 -30.93 23.62
CA LEU A 315 6.48 -31.68 23.84
C LEU A 315 6.66 -32.84 24.82
N PHE A 316 7.82 -33.50 24.77
CA PHE A 316 8.17 -34.67 25.56
C PHE A 316 9.47 -34.40 26.32
N PRO A 317 9.45 -33.45 27.30
CA PRO A 317 10.64 -33.17 28.08
C PRO A 317 11.08 -34.43 28.80
N LYS A 318 12.36 -34.80 28.64
CA LYS A 318 12.92 -35.93 29.41
C LYS A 318 12.84 -35.58 30.89
N ASP A 319 12.34 -36.52 31.69
CA ASP A 319 12.40 -36.38 33.14
C ASP A 319 13.87 -36.24 33.54
N PRO A 320 14.28 -35.14 34.20
CA PRO A 320 15.66 -34.97 34.66
C PRO A 320 16.12 -36.06 35.64
N ASN A 321 15.20 -36.89 36.16
CA ASN A 321 15.46 -38.01 37.04
C ASN A 321 15.22 -39.39 36.42
N SER A 322 14.93 -39.49 35.11
CA SER A 322 14.89 -40.79 34.43
C SER A 322 16.32 -41.32 34.27
N PRO A 323 16.62 -42.57 34.69
CA PRO A 323 17.94 -43.18 34.53
C PRO A 323 18.35 -43.35 33.06
#